data_AF-A0A496XSD2-F1
#
_entry.id   AF-A0A496XSD2-F1
#
_cell.length_a   1.000
_cell.length_b   1.000
_cell.length_c   1.000
_cell.angle_alpha   90.00
_cell.angle_beta   90.00
_cell.angle_gamma   90.00
#
_symmetry.space_group_name_H-M   'P 1'
#
loop_
_entity.id
_entity.type
_entity.pdbx_description
1 polymer ?
#
loop_
_entity_poly.entity_id
_entity_poly.type
_entity_poly.pdbx_seq_one_letter_code
_entity_poly.pdbx_strand_id
1 'polypeptide(L)'
;MKFLLIFFITFSAFSQGLKDCGKRVYLPKPNWGKQFLSTPVLDQGTSGLCYAFTATQMLDYWRETNTPKLKRGRLSLSPPLYAGYLDRLYNFNVLNKGDASKLDFGMNSLDWQLDGGMIQVTLLAIKKYGMCRPEIFDVGLKELGKKLGLSKFDVFFIIQSLWMKRISYFANFNSPYGDKVRDSQGTFFEFVKLLQEKKSGGGQTSGPPGLRRRSPRLNFKEVTSVLVVNKENWSYSCKSGKKYIHECEVFTSFFDEMVSALKETNFNFRNPKGNPFITFLGKFFKACDDPRNQYFYSKKIPNPVYINYETKPWGPFNKPWQARYNQIVDFLNNKNAQPVGIGYCANVITNKNYRYKPKDYRCERHASVILGKRKRNGKCEFFLRNTWGNTCDKIPWECSSNPKYPQGHGYWVDGEALARNLQELVYLRPR
;
A
#
# COMPACT_ATOMS: atom_id res chain seq x y z
N MET A 1 -3.27 -61.83 -4.97
CA MET A 1 -3.62 -60.88 -6.06
C MET A 1 -4.80 -59.94 -5.75
N LYS A 2 -5.87 -60.34 -5.03
CA LYS A 2 -7.00 -59.42 -4.73
C LYS A 2 -6.65 -58.20 -3.86
N PHE A 3 -5.62 -58.28 -3.01
CA PHE A 3 -5.14 -57.14 -2.20
C PHE A 3 -4.35 -56.08 -3.01
N LEU A 4 -3.77 -56.44 -4.16
CA LEU A 4 -3.00 -55.49 -4.98
C LEU A 4 -3.89 -54.54 -5.78
N LEU A 5 -5.12 -54.96 -6.11
CA LEU A 5 -6.08 -54.14 -6.87
C LEU A 5 -6.70 -53.02 -6.01
N ILE A 6 -6.89 -53.27 -4.71
CA ILE A 6 -7.46 -52.28 -3.77
C ILE A 6 -6.46 -51.15 -3.50
N PHE A 7 -5.15 -51.42 -3.55
CA PHE A 7 -4.12 -50.40 -3.34
C PHE A 7 -4.00 -49.39 -4.50
N PHE A 8 -4.29 -49.81 -5.73
CA PHE A 8 -4.28 -48.91 -6.90
C PHE A 8 -5.51 -47.99 -6.97
N ILE A 9 -6.67 -48.44 -6.48
CA ILE A 9 -7.90 -47.64 -6.48
C ILE A 9 -7.84 -46.54 -5.40
N THR A 10 -7.17 -46.75 -4.27
CA THR A 10 -7.04 -45.73 -3.22
C THR A 10 -5.95 -44.69 -3.50
N PHE A 11 -4.89 -45.03 -4.24
CA PHE A 11 -3.82 -44.07 -4.57
C PHE A 11 -4.21 -43.05 -5.66
N SER A 12 -5.17 -43.40 -6.51
CA SER A 12 -5.65 -42.55 -7.61
C SER A 12 -6.47 -41.34 -7.14
N ALA A 13 -6.98 -41.35 -5.90
CA ALA A 13 -7.90 -40.33 -5.40
C ALA A 13 -7.21 -39.08 -4.79
N PHE A 14 -5.89 -39.11 -4.58
CA PHE A 14 -5.19 -38.04 -3.84
C PHE A 14 -4.26 -37.14 -4.66
N SER A 15 -4.06 -37.39 -5.95
CA SER A 15 -3.42 -36.42 -6.83
C SER A 15 -4.46 -35.57 -7.55
N GLN A 16 -5.03 -34.60 -6.83
CA GLN A 16 -5.55 -33.43 -7.54
C GLN A 16 -4.35 -32.74 -8.19
N GLY A 17 -4.03 -33.14 -9.43
CA GLY A 17 -2.96 -32.57 -10.21
C GLY A 17 -3.11 -31.06 -10.29
N LEU A 18 -1.99 -30.34 -10.30
CA LEU A 18 -2.01 -28.91 -10.58
C LEU A 18 -2.63 -28.71 -11.96
N LYS A 19 -3.59 -27.80 -12.06
CA LYS A 19 -4.17 -27.41 -13.35
C LYS A 19 -3.07 -26.90 -14.26
N ASP A 20 -3.15 -27.29 -15.53
CA ASP A 20 -2.16 -26.86 -16.52
C ASP A 20 -2.20 -25.34 -16.69
N CYS A 21 -1.03 -24.75 -16.60
CA CYS A 21 -0.80 -23.33 -16.81
C CYS A 21 -0.57 -22.99 -18.29
N GLY A 22 -0.60 -23.99 -19.19
CA GLY A 22 -0.13 -23.98 -20.57
C GLY A 22 -0.51 -22.75 -21.40
N LYS A 23 -1.71 -22.19 -21.22
CA LYS A 23 -2.07 -20.92 -21.88
C LYS A 23 -1.40 -19.73 -21.16
N ARG A 24 -0.45 -19.07 -21.84
CA ARG A 24 0.08 -17.77 -21.40
C ARG A 24 -1.06 -16.75 -21.34
N VAL A 25 -1.20 -16.10 -20.21
CA VAL A 25 -2.12 -14.99 -20.00
C VAL A 25 -1.28 -13.81 -19.54
N TYR A 26 -1.39 -12.70 -20.25
CA TYR A 26 -0.74 -11.46 -19.88
C TYR A 26 -1.77 -10.35 -20.05
N LEU A 27 -2.33 -9.91 -18.93
CA LEU A 27 -3.39 -8.92 -18.88
C LEU A 27 -2.91 -7.51 -19.32
N PRO A 28 -1.66 -7.07 -19.03
CA PRO A 28 -1.20 -5.79 -19.56
C PRO A 28 -1.19 -5.83 -21.10
N LYS A 29 -1.94 -4.92 -21.74
CA LYS A 29 -2.02 -4.90 -23.21
C LYS A 29 -0.84 -4.10 -23.78
N PRO A 30 -0.23 -4.53 -24.89
CA PRO A 30 0.93 -3.86 -25.50
C PRO A 30 0.65 -2.44 -26.04
N ASN A 31 -0.62 -2.04 -26.16
CA ASN A 31 -1.05 -0.75 -26.73
C ASN A 31 -1.60 0.25 -25.71
N TRP A 32 -1.33 0.07 -24.41
CA TRP A 32 -1.54 1.17 -23.48
C TRP A 32 -0.67 2.34 -23.96
N GLY A 33 -1.18 3.58 -23.97
CA GLY A 33 -0.56 4.69 -24.71
C GLY A 33 0.95 4.82 -24.46
N LYS A 34 1.71 5.39 -25.43
CA LYS A 34 3.18 5.49 -25.43
C LYS A 34 3.85 6.04 -24.15
N GLN A 35 3.07 6.52 -23.17
CA GLN A 35 3.48 7.09 -21.89
C GLN A 35 3.23 6.13 -20.70
N PHE A 36 2.35 5.13 -20.88
CA PHE A 36 1.85 4.22 -19.86
C PHE A 36 1.60 2.84 -20.45
N LEU A 37 2.62 2.24 -21.10
CA LEU A 37 2.53 0.92 -21.79
C LEU A 37 2.11 -0.28 -20.90
N SER A 38 1.73 0.00 -19.65
CA SER A 38 0.96 -0.81 -18.72
C SER A 38 0.52 0.11 -17.55
N THR A 39 -0.32 -0.33 -16.60
CA THR A 39 -0.59 0.45 -15.38
C THR A 39 0.77 0.81 -14.80
N PRO A 40 1.05 2.10 -14.49
CA PRO A 40 2.35 2.49 -13.96
C PRO A 40 2.68 1.64 -12.75
N VAL A 41 3.95 1.28 -12.66
CA VAL A 41 4.47 0.60 -11.49
C VAL A 41 4.37 1.62 -10.37
N LEU A 42 3.37 1.43 -9.52
CA LEU A 42 3.19 2.27 -8.36
C LEU A 42 4.20 1.79 -7.32
N ASP A 43 5.06 2.70 -6.88
CA ASP A 43 6.03 2.44 -5.81
C ASP A 43 5.45 2.95 -4.49
N GLN A 44 5.11 2.03 -3.60
CA GLN A 44 4.66 2.39 -2.26
C GLN A 44 5.81 2.83 -1.34
N GLY A 45 7.06 2.63 -1.76
CA GLY A 45 8.25 2.85 -0.95
C GLY A 45 8.17 2.04 0.34
N THR A 46 8.42 2.72 1.46
CA THR A 46 8.32 2.16 2.81
C THR A 46 6.93 2.27 3.42
N SER A 47 5.92 2.76 2.69
CA SER A 47 4.57 2.87 3.26
C SER A 47 3.87 1.54 3.40
N GLY A 48 3.02 1.41 4.42
CA GLY A 48 2.15 0.25 4.63
C GLY A 48 0.89 0.26 3.75
N LEU A 49 0.91 0.96 2.62
CA LEU A 49 -0.23 1.17 1.71
C LEU A 49 -0.38 0.08 0.63
N CYS A 50 0.29 -1.07 0.74
CA CYS A 50 0.28 -2.13 -0.28
C CYS A 50 -1.14 -2.53 -0.73
N TYR A 51 -2.07 -2.59 0.23
CA TYR A 51 -3.47 -2.92 -0.02
C TYR A 51 -4.17 -1.86 -0.90
N ALA A 52 -3.91 -0.58 -0.66
CA ALA A 52 -4.48 0.54 -1.41
C ALA A 52 -3.87 0.64 -2.82
N PHE A 53 -2.56 0.40 -2.94
CA PHE A 53 -1.86 0.29 -4.23
C PHE A 53 -2.43 -0.87 -5.06
N THR A 54 -2.65 -2.01 -4.43
CA THR A 54 -3.26 -3.18 -5.08
C THR A 54 -4.69 -2.91 -5.53
N ALA A 55 -5.52 -2.34 -4.64
CA ALA A 55 -6.91 -2.00 -4.95
C ALA A 55 -7.03 -0.98 -6.10
N THR A 56 -6.20 0.06 -6.11
CA THR A 56 -6.18 1.06 -7.19
C THR A 56 -5.73 0.46 -8.53
N GLN A 57 -4.74 -0.43 -8.53
CA GLN A 57 -4.34 -1.14 -9.75
C GLN A 57 -5.44 -2.06 -10.29
N MET A 58 -6.18 -2.76 -9.40
CA MET A 58 -7.34 -3.57 -9.80
C MET A 58 -8.45 -2.69 -10.38
N LEU A 59 -8.77 -1.57 -9.73
CA LEU A 59 -9.76 -0.60 -10.22
C LEU A 59 -9.40 -0.05 -11.60
N ASP A 60 -8.16 0.41 -11.75
CA ASP A 60 -7.69 1.06 -12.98
C ASP A 60 -7.71 0.10 -14.17
N TYR A 61 -7.32 -1.16 -13.95
CA TYR A 61 -7.46 -2.20 -14.98
C TYR A 61 -8.92 -2.52 -15.30
N TRP A 62 -9.79 -2.63 -14.28
CA TRP A 62 -11.21 -2.88 -14.51
C TRP A 62 -11.84 -1.76 -15.34
N ARG A 63 -11.53 -0.51 -15.01
CA ARG A 63 -11.99 0.67 -15.78
C ARG A 63 -11.50 0.59 -17.21
N GLU A 64 -10.24 0.29 -17.45
CA GLU A 64 -9.69 0.18 -18.80
C GLU A 64 -10.39 -0.91 -19.63
N THR A 65 -10.77 -2.03 -19.02
CA THR A 65 -11.37 -3.16 -19.74
C THR A 65 -12.88 -3.09 -19.88
N ASN A 66 -13.58 -2.32 -19.04
CA ASN A 66 -15.04 -2.29 -18.98
C ASN A 66 -15.67 -0.94 -19.30
N THR A 67 -14.88 0.11 -19.58
CA THR A 67 -15.42 1.44 -19.91
C THR A 67 -15.33 1.71 -21.41
N PRO A 68 -16.42 2.18 -22.05
CA PRO A 68 -16.43 2.51 -23.47
C PRO A 68 -15.34 3.54 -23.78
N LYS A 69 -14.28 3.08 -24.48
CA LYS A 69 -13.19 3.87 -25.07
C LYS A 69 -12.89 5.17 -24.29
N LEU A 70 -12.32 5.06 -23.09
CA LEU A 70 -11.44 6.13 -22.60
C LEU A 70 -10.49 6.42 -23.76
N LYS A 71 -10.62 7.60 -24.39
CA LYS A 71 -9.91 7.92 -25.64
C LYS A 71 -8.43 7.54 -25.44
N ARG A 72 -7.97 6.59 -26.25
CA ARG A 72 -6.68 5.87 -26.15
C ARG A 72 -5.59 6.75 -25.53
N GLY A 73 -5.12 6.40 -24.32
CA GLY A 73 -3.90 6.96 -23.74
C GLY A 73 -4.05 7.96 -22.59
N ARG A 74 -5.26 8.16 -22.02
CA ARG A 74 -5.46 9.01 -20.83
C ARG A 74 -6.19 8.29 -19.70
N LEU A 75 -5.80 7.06 -19.37
CA LEU A 75 -6.23 6.48 -18.10
C LEU A 75 -5.50 7.23 -17.00
N SER A 76 -6.12 8.29 -16.47
CA SER A 76 -5.65 8.90 -15.24
C SER A 76 -5.71 7.83 -14.14
N LEU A 77 -4.60 7.67 -13.43
CA LEU A 77 -4.46 6.65 -12.39
C LEU A 77 -5.25 7.02 -11.15
N SER A 78 -5.53 6.03 -10.31
CA SER A 78 -6.18 6.26 -9.04
C SER A 78 -5.13 6.53 -7.95
N PRO A 79 -5.13 7.68 -7.25
CA PRO A 79 -4.13 7.99 -6.21
C PRO A 79 -4.21 7.02 -5.00
N PRO A 80 -3.21 6.16 -4.74
CA PRO A 80 -3.32 5.17 -3.66
C PRO A 80 -3.48 5.77 -2.26
N LEU A 81 -2.91 6.95 -2.01
CA LEU A 81 -3.09 7.66 -0.75
C LEU A 81 -4.56 8.02 -0.49
N TYR A 82 -5.28 8.46 -1.54
CA TYR A 82 -6.72 8.71 -1.42
C TYR A 82 -7.50 7.42 -1.21
N ALA A 83 -7.09 6.31 -1.83
CA ALA A 83 -7.72 5.01 -1.60
C ALA A 83 -7.53 4.53 -0.15
N GLY A 84 -6.34 4.71 0.44
CA GLY A 84 -6.09 4.44 1.85
C GLY A 84 -6.96 5.30 2.77
N TYR A 85 -7.13 6.59 2.45
CA TYR A 85 -8.10 7.44 3.15
C TYR A 85 -9.52 6.90 3.10
N LEU A 86 -9.99 6.52 1.91
CA LEU A 86 -11.35 5.98 1.73
C LEU A 86 -11.57 4.71 2.53
N ASP A 87 -10.58 3.81 2.58
CA ASP A 87 -10.61 2.60 3.41
C ASP A 87 -10.88 2.94 4.89
N ARG A 88 -10.14 3.92 5.44
CA ARG A 88 -10.34 4.36 6.82
C ARG A 88 -11.65 5.09 7.05
N LEU A 89 -12.07 5.94 6.12
CA LEU A 89 -13.38 6.58 6.16
C LEU A 89 -14.51 5.53 6.13
N TYR A 90 -14.33 4.45 5.35
CA TYR A 90 -15.28 3.35 5.29
C TYR A 90 -15.39 2.63 6.63
N ASN A 91 -14.25 2.19 7.19
CA ASN A 91 -14.22 1.50 8.48
C ASN A 91 -14.76 2.37 9.61
N PHE A 92 -14.39 3.65 9.66
CA PHE A 92 -14.92 4.61 10.63
C PHE A 92 -16.45 4.71 10.57
N ASN A 93 -17.01 4.81 9.36
CA ASN A 93 -18.46 4.91 9.17
C ASN A 93 -19.20 3.59 9.42
N VAL A 94 -18.54 2.43 9.29
CA VAL A 94 -19.12 1.13 9.67
C VAL A 94 -19.13 0.98 11.19
N LEU A 95 -18.02 1.31 11.87
CA LEU A 95 -17.92 1.28 13.34
C LEU A 95 -18.97 2.18 14.00
N ASN A 96 -19.12 3.42 13.53
CA ASN A 96 -20.05 4.38 14.13
C ASN A 96 -21.52 4.00 14.00
N LYS A 97 -21.87 3.09 13.10
CA LYS A 97 -23.24 2.59 12.95
C LYS A 97 -23.58 1.45 13.91
N GLY A 98 -22.70 1.14 14.87
CA GLY A 98 -22.89 0.04 15.82
C GLY A 98 -22.72 -1.33 15.18
N ASP A 99 -22.31 -1.39 13.91
CA ASP A 99 -22.15 -2.62 13.14
C ASP A 99 -20.73 -3.17 13.29
N ALA A 100 -20.18 -3.07 14.51
CA ALA A 100 -18.81 -3.50 14.82
C ALA A 100 -18.64 -5.01 14.60
N SER A 101 -19.72 -5.80 14.70
CA SER A 101 -19.74 -7.22 14.37
C SER A 101 -19.44 -7.52 12.88
N LYS A 102 -19.56 -6.54 11.98
CA LYS A 102 -19.14 -6.69 10.58
C LYS A 102 -17.66 -6.35 10.34
N LEU A 103 -16.95 -5.90 11.37
CA LEU A 103 -15.52 -5.62 11.34
C LEU A 103 -14.75 -6.71 12.10
N ASP A 104 -14.98 -7.95 11.72
CA ASP A 104 -14.31 -9.13 12.29
C ASP A 104 -12.89 -9.31 11.70
N PHE A 105 -12.04 -8.30 11.83
CA PHE A 105 -10.73 -8.27 11.15
C PHE A 105 -9.55 -7.87 12.04
N GLY A 106 -9.72 -7.88 13.37
CA GLY A 106 -8.62 -7.63 14.31
C GLY A 106 -8.03 -6.21 14.26
N MET A 107 -8.69 -5.27 13.58
CA MET A 107 -8.38 -3.86 13.68
C MET A 107 -8.98 -3.33 14.97
N ASN A 108 -8.14 -3.16 15.99
CA ASN A 108 -8.54 -2.41 17.17
C ASN A 108 -9.00 -1.02 16.72
N SER A 109 -10.10 -0.53 17.28
CA SER A 109 -10.70 0.80 17.04
C SER A 109 -9.78 1.98 17.34
N LEU A 110 -8.50 1.75 17.61
CA LEU A 110 -7.46 2.73 17.87
C LEU A 110 -6.45 2.82 16.72
N ASP A 111 -6.44 1.85 15.79
CA ASP A 111 -5.46 1.78 14.71
C ASP A 111 -5.93 2.55 13.47
N TRP A 112 -5.87 3.88 13.62
CA TRP A 112 -6.33 4.84 12.62
C TRP A 112 -5.28 5.22 11.58
N GLN A 113 -4.15 4.52 11.56
CA GLN A 113 -3.06 4.73 10.61
C GLN A 113 -3.53 4.33 9.21
N LEU A 114 -3.03 4.89 8.10
CA LEU A 114 -3.35 4.29 6.79
C LEU A 114 -2.61 2.99 6.54
N ASP A 115 -1.56 2.71 7.30
CA ASP A 115 -0.77 1.50 7.13
C ASP A 115 -1.57 0.27 7.49
N GLY A 116 -1.41 -0.78 6.68
CA GLY A 116 -2.18 -2.00 6.81
C GLY A 116 -3.63 -1.78 6.41
N GLY A 117 -4.20 -2.74 5.70
CA GLY A 117 -5.58 -2.66 5.27
C GLY A 117 -5.91 -3.86 4.42
N MET A 118 -7.13 -3.89 3.92
CA MET A 118 -7.62 -5.01 3.13
C MET A 118 -8.00 -4.53 1.74
N ILE A 119 -7.55 -5.25 0.72
CA ILE A 119 -7.87 -4.94 -0.67
C ILE A 119 -9.40 -4.86 -0.85
N GLN A 120 -10.15 -5.78 -0.23
CA GLN A 120 -11.60 -5.82 -0.31
C GLN A 120 -12.24 -4.56 0.27
N VAL A 121 -11.84 -4.14 1.46
CA VAL A 121 -12.43 -2.97 2.14
C VAL A 121 -12.14 -1.70 1.35
N THR A 122 -10.93 -1.56 0.84
CA THR A 122 -10.60 -0.41 -0.02
C THR A 122 -11.44 -0.41 -1.31
N LEU A 123 -11.65 -1.55 -1.97
CA LEU A 123 -12.53 -1.63 -3.14
C LEU A 123 -14.00 -1.30 -2.80
N LEU A 124 -14.51 -1.76 -1.66
CA LEU A 124 -15.85 -1.39 -1.18
C LEU A 124 -15.95 0.11 -0.88
N ALA A 125 -14.92 0.69 -0.27
CA ALA A 125 -14.83 2.12 0.02
C ALA A 125 -14.81 2.96 -1.27
N ILE A 126 -13.97 2.58 -2.23
CA ILE A 126 -13.92 3.18 -3.57
C ILE A 126 -15.29 3.11 -4.25
N LYS A 127 -15.96 1.95 -4.19
CA LYS A 127 -17.28 1.78 -4.78
C LYS A 127 -18.32 2.70 -4.15
N LYS A 128 -18.26 2.87 -2.82
CA LYS A 128 -19.19 3.71 -2.06
C LYS A 128 -18.94 5.20 -2.28
N TYR A 129 -17.71 5.65 -2.08
CA TYR A 129 -17.39 7.07 -2.03
C TYR A 129 -16.96 7.64 -3.39
N GLY A 130 -16.42 6.81 -4.27
CA GLY A 130 -15.85 7.21 -5.56
C GLY A 130 -14.37 7.56 -5.45
N MET A 131 -13.63 7.32 -6.52
CA MET A 131 -12.19 7.58 -6.58
C MET A 131 -11.90 8.96 -7.18
N CYS A 132 -11.05 9.75 -6.53
CA CYS A 132 -10.69 11.10 -6.98
C CYS A 132 -9.82 11.09 -8.24
N ARG A 133 -10.00 12.11 -9.09
CA ARG A 133 -9.12 12.38 -10.22
C ARG A 133 -7.76 12.93 -9.74
N PRO A 134 -6.61 12.47 -10.28
CA PRO A 134 -5.26 12.93 -9.95
C PRO A 134 -5.08 14.43 -10.03
N GLU A 135 -5.65 15.08 -11.04
CA GLU A 135 -5.53 16.52 -11.18
C GLU A 135 -6.18 17.27 -10.01
N ILE A 136 -7.28 16.75 -9.46
CA ILE A 136 -7.97 17.33 -8.31
C ILE A 136 -7.21 17.01 -7.01
N PHE A 137 -6.74 15.77 -6.88
CA PHE A 137 -5.89 15.36 -5.77
C PHE A 137 -4.59 16.20 -5.70
N ASP A 138 -3.98 16.47 -6.85
CA ASP A 138 -2.78 17.30 -6.97
C ASP A 138 -3.05 18.77 -6.63
N VAL A 139 -4.23 19.30 -6.95
CA VAL A 139 -4.63 20.66 -6.52
C VAL A 139 -4.68 20.73 -5.00
N GLY A 140 -5.30 19.76 -4.33
CA GLY A 140 -5.34 19.72 -2.86
C GLY A 140 -3.93 19.71 -2.24
N LEU A 141 -3.02 18.86 -2.75
CA LEU A 141 -1.62 18.83 -2.29
C LEU A 141 -0.90 20.17 -2.54
N LYS A 142 -1.13 20.82 -3.68
CA LYS A 142 -0.51 22.11 -4.02
C LYS A 142 -1.03 23.24 -3.14
N GLU A 143 -2.34 23.30 -2.89
CA GLU A 143 -2.95 24.32 -2.03
C GLU A 143 -2.43 24.21 -0.60
N LEU A 144 -2.37 22.99 -0.06
CA LEU A 144 -1.81 22.76 1.27
C LEU A 144 -0.32 23.09 1.30
N GLY A 145 0.43 22.72 0.26
CA GLY A 145 1.85 23.09 0.13
C GLY A 145 2.05 24.60 0.11
N LYS A 146 1.20 25.34 -0.62
CA LYS A 146 1.26 26.80 -0.65
C LYS A 146 1.02 27.41 0.74
N LYS A 147 0.05 26.91 1.50
CA LYS A 147 -0.23 27.38 2.87
C LYS A 147 0.96 27.13 3.81
N LEU A 148 1.57 25.96 3.71
CA LEU A 148 2.68 25.53 4.56
C LEU A 148 4.06 26.03 4.08
N GLY A 149 4.16 26.65 2.90
CA GLY A 149 5.44 26.95 2.26
C GLY A 149 6.25 25.71 1.87
N LEU A 150 5.57 24.63 1.47
CA LEU A 150 6.14 23.33 1.13
C LEU A 150 5.84 22.94 -0.32
N SER A 151 6.69 22.10 -0.93
CA SER A 151 6.38 21.56 -2.25
C SER A 151 5.28 20.49 -2.16
N LYS A 152 4.64 20.21 -3.30
CA LYS A 152 3.64 19.12 -3.42
C LYS A 152 4.19 17.78 -2.91
N PHE A 153 5.45 17.49 -3.23
CA PHE A 153 6.12 16.25 -2.85
C PHE A 153 6.34 16.20 -1.34
N ASP A 154 6.74 17.33 -0.74
CA ASP A 154 6.97 17.43 0.69
C ASP A 154 5.67 17.24 1.49
N VAL A 155 4.58 17.85 1.03
CA VAL A 155 3.25 17.64 1.63
C VAL A 155 2.83 16.18 1.52
N PHE A 156 2.98 15.56 0.35
CA PHE A 156 2.68 14.14 0.16
C PHE A 156 3.49 13.27 1.12
N PHE A 157 4.80 13.52 1.23
CA PHE A 157 5.71 12.79 2.10
C PHE A 157 5.42 13.03 3.58
N ILE A 158 5.07 14.25 3.99
CA ILE A 158 4.69 14.58 5.36
C ILE A 158 3.39 13.89 5.72
N ILE A 159 2.39 13.96 4.85
CA ILE A 159 1.15 13.20 5.01
C ILE A 159 1.59 11.74 5.19
N GLN A 160 2.23 11.11 4.19
CA GLN A 160 2.73 9.72 4.25
C GLN A 160 3.49 9.38 5.55
N SER A 161 4.35 10.26 6.06
CA SER A 161 5.22 10.04 7.22
C SER A 161 4.53 10.21 8.57
N LEU A 162 3.59 11.16 8.71
CA LEU A 162 2.79 11.32 9.92
C LEU A 162 2.00 10.05 10.25
N TRP A 163 1.70 9.24 9.23
CA TRP A 163 1.04 7.95 9.38
C TRP A 163 1.95 6.86 9.91
N MET A 164 3.16 6.72 9.35
CA MET A 164 4.11 5.65 9.68
C MET A 164 4.53 5.69 11.17
N LYS A 165 4.53 6.87 11.79
CA LYS A 165 5.16 7.09 13.10
C LYS A 165 4.32 6.77 14.32
N ARG A 166 3.01 6.48 14.20
CA ARG A 166 2.20 6.13 15.38
C ARG A 166 2.55 4.73 15.93
N ILE A 167 3.05 3.82 15.09
CA ILE A 167 3.60 2.51 15.50
C ILE A 167 4.79 2.65 16.46
N SER A 168 5.65 3.65 16.26
CA SER A 168 6.91 3.76 17.01
C SER A 168 6.76 4.28 18.43
N TYR A 169 5.74 5.10 18.71
CA TYR A 169 5.59 5.75 20.02
C TYR A 169 4.83 4.90 21.06
N PHE A 170 4.06 3.90 20.62
CA PHE A 170 3.31 3.00 21.51
C PHE A 170 3.85 1.57 21.56
N ALA A 171 4.74 1.18 20.65
CA ALA A 171 5.54 -0.03 20.83
C ALA A 171 6.53 0.23 21.99
N ASN A 172 6.15 -0.24 23.18
CA ASN A 172 6.93 -0.30 24.41
C ASN A 172 8.43 -0.09 24.23
N PHE A 173 9.01 0.87 24.98
CA PHE A 173 10.45 1.00 25.21
C PHE A 173 11.13 -0.29 25.74
N ASN A 174 10.34 -1.34 26.07
CA ASN A 174 10.79 -2.66 26.51
C ASN A 174 10.65 -3.77 25.46
N SER A 175 10.29 -3.45 24.20
CA SER A 175 10.26 -4.46 23.14
C SER A 175 11.68 -4.74 22.61
N PRO A 176 12.12 -6.00 22.48
CA PRO A 176 13.45 -6.36 21.96
C PRO A 176 13.66 -6.00 20.48
N TYR A 177 12.70 -5.33 19.83
CA TYR A 177 12.74 -4.90 18.43
C TYR A 177 12.97 -3.39 18.24
N GLY A 178 13.39 -2.66 19.30
CA GLY A 178 13.63 -1.21 19.26
C GLY A 178 14.57 -0.72 18.15
N ASP A 179 15.46 -1.58 17.65
CA ASP A 179 16.43 -1.20 16.62
C ASP A 179 15.82 -1.00 15.21
N LYS A 180 14.76 -1.73 14.85
CA LYS A 180 14.10 -1.55 13.53
C LYS A 180 13.25 -0.27 13.45
N VAL A 181 12.80 0.24 14.59
CA VAL A 181 12.07 1.51 14.72
C VAL A 181 13.00 2.71 14.51
N ARG A 182 14.31 2.52 14.71
CA ARG A 182 15.33 3.57 14.62
C ARG A 182 15.57 4.06 13.19
N ASP A 183 15.43 3.17 12.20
CA ASP A 183 15.73 3.49 10.79
C ASP A 183 14.67 4.39 10.14
N SER A 184 13.39 4.26 10.49
CA SER A 184 12.31 5.10 9.95
C SER A 184 12.27 6.50 10.57
N GLN A 185 12.75 6.65 11.81
CA GLN A 185 12.94 7.95 12.45
C GLN A 185 14.03 8.76 11.75
N GLY A 186 15.10 8.11 11.27
CA GLY A 186 16.18 8.77 10.55
C GLY A 186 15.76 9.37 9.22
N THR A 187 14.85 8.72 8.48
CA THR A 187 14.38 9.21 7.17
C THR A 187 13.58 10.51 7.28
N PHE A 188 12.79 10.68 8.35
CA PHE A 188 12.02 11.91 8.57
C PHE A 188 12.90 13.10 8.95
N PHE A 189 13.92 12.90 9.79
CA PHE A 189 14.82 13.99 10.18
C PHE A 189 15.81 14.35 9.06
N GLU A 190 16.26 13.39 8.24
CA GLU A 190 16.97 13.69 7.00
C GLU A 190 16.09 14.43 5.99
N PHE A 191 14.77 14.17 5.96
CA PHE A 191 13.83 14.93 5.14
C PHE A 191 13.62 16.37 5.65
N VAL A 192 13.44 16.56 6.97
CA VAL A 192 13.39 17.91 7.56
C VAL A 192 14.69 18.67 7.26
N LYS A 193 15.84 17.99 7.27
CA LYS A 193 17.13 18.57 6.89
C LYS A 193 17.23 18.93 5.41
N LEU A 194 16.72 18.10 4.49
CA LEU A 194 16.65 18.44 3.05
C LEU A 194 15.75 19.65 2.77
N LEU A 195 14.68 19.85 3.56
CA LEU A 195 13.87 21.06 3.50
C LEU A 195 14.66 22.31 3.92
N GLN A 196 15.60 22.19 4.86
CA GLN A 196 16.48 23.28 5.29
C GLN A 196 17.48 23.69 4.21
N GLU A 197 18.14 22.73 3.56
CA GLU A 197 19.14 23.00 2.51
C GLU A 197 18.53 23.75 1.33
N LYS A 198 17.25 23.47 1.00
CA LYS A 198 16.52 24.20 -0.05
C LYS A 198 16.05 25.59 0.37
N LYS A 199 15.64 25.79 1.63
CA LYS A 199 15.14 27.07 2.13
C LYS A 199 16.27 28.07 2.44
N SER A 200 17.47 27.56 2.77
CA SER A 200 18.69 28.35 2.99
C SER A 200 19.50 28.63 1.72
N GLY A 201 19.24 27.92 0.61
CA GLY A 201 19.96 28.01 -0.66
C GLY A 201 19.41 29.00 -1.70
N GLY A 202 18.76 30.09 -1.28
CA GLY A 202 18.26 31.16 -2.16
C GLY A 202 19.34 32.11 -2.72
N GLY A 203 20.59 31.67 -2.80
CA GLY A 203 21.70 32.45 -3.37
C GLY A 203 22.54 31.60 -4.31
N GLN A 204 22.49 31.91 -5.62
CA GLN A 204 23.57 31.54 -6.54
C GLN A 204 24.88 32.11 -5.99
N THR A 205 25.74 31.24 -5.44
CA THR A 205 27.16 31.56 -5.31
C THR A 205 27.94 30.61 -6.21
N SER A 206 28.52 31.18 -7.26
CA SER A 206 29.55 30.57 -8.08
C SER A 206 30.80 30.32 -7.22
N GLY A 207 30.93 29.11 -6.68
CA GLY A 207 32.15 28.64 -6.01
C GLY A 207 32.97 27.72 -6.93
N PRO A 208 34.32 27.75 -6.84
CA PRO A 208 35.19 27.07 -7.79
C PRO A 208 35.15 25.53 -7.64
N PRO A 209 35.38 24.79 -8.75
CA PRO A 209 35.32 23.33 -8.74
C PRO A 209 36.58 22.75 -8.08
N GLY A 210 36.45 22.07 -6.93
CA GLY A 210 37.59 21.34 -6.37
C GLY A 210 37.46 20.66 -5.02
N LEU A 211 36.49 21.01 -4.16
CA LEU A 211 36.42 20.45 -2.80
C LEU A 211 35.23 19.50 -2.61
N ARG A 212 35.49 18.19 -2.70
CA ARG A 212 34.56 17.14 -2.22
C ARG A 212 34.46 17.21 -0.70
N ARG A 213 33.48 17.94 -0.17
CA ARG A 213 33.09 17.83 1.25
C ARG A 213 32.44 16.48 1.49
N ARG A 214 33.03 15.65 2.36
CA ARG A 214 32.36 14.46 2.91
C ARG A 214 31.24 14.93 3.85
N SER A 215 30.01 14.48 3.62
CA SER A 215 28.88 14.74 4.52
C SER A 215 29.14 14.13 5.90
N PRO A 216 28.92 14.87 7.00
CA PRO A 216 29.04 14.33 8.35
C PRO A 216 27.94 13.29 8.60
N ARG A 217 28.34 12.11 9.12
CA ARG A 217 27.41 11.08 9.61
C ARG A 217 26.78 11.56 10.92
N LEU A 218 25.45 11.55 10.99
CA LEU A 218 24.66 11.94 12.18
C LEU A 218 24.55 10.81 13.20
N ASN A 219 24.54 11.18 14.49
CA ASN A 219 24.25 10.29 15.63
C ASN A 219 22.79 10.52 16.09
N PHE A 220 21.92 9.54 15.85
CA PHE A 220 20.46 9.64 16.06
C PHE A 220 20.00 9.77 17.52
N LYS A 221 20.85 9.50 18.52
CA LYS A 221 20.50 9.69 19.94
C LYS A 221 20.26 11.17 20.31
N GLU A 222 20.75 12.12 19.53
CA GLU A 222 20.71 13.55 19.86
C GLU A 222 19.46 14.31 19.38
N VAL A 223 18.67 13.75 18.45
CA VAL A 223 17.53 14.48 17.84
C VAL A 223 16.20 14.16 18.52
N THR A 224 15.99 12.92 18.97
CA THR A 224 14.79 12.52 19.73
C THR A 224 14.75 13.09 21.15
N SER A 225 15.87 13.61 21.67
CA SER A 225 15.95 14.30 22.96
C SER A 225 15.47 15.77 22.91
N VAL A 226 15.12 16.29 21.73
CA VAL A 226 14.80 17.71 21.50
C VAL A 226 13.29 17.99 21.50
N LEU A 227 12.42 17.02 21.23
CA LEU A 227 10.96 17.24 21.21
C LEU A 227 10.33 16.80 22.53
N VAL A 228 9.83 17.77 23.32
CA VAL A 228 9.04 17.51 24.52
C VAL A 228 7.56 17.64 24.17
N VAL A 229 6.81 16.56 24.36
CA VAL A 229 5.36 16.55 24.16
C VAL A 229 4.69 16.71 25.53
N ASN A 230 3.99 17.82 25.73
CA ASN A 230 3.08 17.94 26.87
C ASN A 230 1.77 17.19 26.52
N LYS A 231 1.51 16.11 27.27
CA LYS A 231 0.38 15.21 27.02
C LYS A 231 -0.97 15.80 27.41
N GLU A 232 -1.00 16.80 28.28
CA GLU A 232 -2.24 17.35 28.84
C GLU A 232 -2.91 18.34 27.88
N ASN A 233 -2.10 19.10 27.16
CA ASN A 233 -2.56 20.16 26.25
C ASN A 233 -2.12 19.94 24.79
N TRP A 234 -1.41 18.84 24.50
CA TRP A 234 -0.82 18.55 23.19
C TRP A 234 0.08 19.67 22.65
N SER A 235 0.75 20.42 23.54
CA SER A 235 1.76 21.41 23.14
C SER A 235 3.13 20.76 22.97
N TYR A 236 3.86 21.18 21.95
CA TYR A 236 5.21 20.71 21.65
C TYR A 236 6.19 21.81 21.98
N SER A 237 7.28 21.49 22.67
CA SER A 237 8.37 22.43 22.89
C SER A 237 9.72 21.82 22.50
N CYS A 238 10.56 22.66 21.95
CA CYS A 238 11.89 22.31 21.49
C CYS A 238 12.87 22.50 22.65
N LYS A 239 13.44 21.40 23.16
CA LYS A 239 14.53 21.45 24.14
C LYS A 239 15.75 22.11 23.51
N SER A 240 16.30 23.11 24.19
CA SER A 240 17.35 23.99 23.68
C SER A 240 18.68 23.25 23.44
N GLY A 241 18.83 22.68 22.24
CA GLY A 241 20.12 22.42 21.62
C GLY A 241 20.16 23.18 20.31
N LYS A 242 21.06 24.17 20.17
CA LYS A 242 21.13 25.11 19.03
C LYS A 242 21.12 24.46 17.64
N LYS A 243 21.43 23.17 17.56
CA LYS A 243 21.57 22.42 16.32
C LYS A 243 20.24 22.04 15.66
N TYR A 244 19.10 22.04 16.39
CA TYR A 244 17.82 21.53 15.86
C TYR A 244 16.57 22.37 16.16
N ILE A 245 16.74 23.64 16.56
CA ILE A 245 15.62 24.50 16.99
C ILE A 245 14.64 24.76 15.84
N HIS A 246 15.15 25.00 14.62
CA HIS A 246 14.30 25.35 13.48
C HIS A 246 13.54 24.14 12.88
N GLU A 247 14.13 22.95 12.91
CA GLU A 247 13.48 21.67 12.55
C GLU A 247 12.26 21.42 13.42
N CYS A 248 12.44 21.70 14.70
CA CYS A 248 11.39 21.57 15.68
C CYS A 248 10.32 22.65 15.47
N GLU A 249 10.69 23.90 15.13
CA GLU A 249 9.73 24.98 14.78
C GLU A 249 8.89 24.69 13.52
N VAL A 250 9.47 24.11 12.46
CA VAL A 250 8.70 23.73 11.25
C VAL A 250 7.75 22.59 11.56
N PHE A 251 8.20 21.61 12.36
CA PHE A 251 7.34 20.53 12.83
C PHE A 251 6.21 21.06 13.72
N THR A 252 6.52 21.93 14.68
CA THR A 252 5.50 22.54 15.55
C THR A 252 4.57 23.41 14.74
N SER A 253 5.02 24.20 13.77
CA SER A 253 4.15 25.01 12.90
C SER A 253 3.21 24.15 12.06
N PHE A 254 3.70 23.06 11.45
CA PHE A 254 2.84 22.10 10.75
C PHE A 254 1.84 21.46 11.71
N PHE A 255 2.31 21.04 12.88
CA PHE A 255 1.47 20.41 13.90
C PHE A 255 0.44 21.39 14.46
N ASP A 256 0.80 22.66 14.63
CA ASP A 256 -0.05 23.74 15.10
C ASP A 256 -1.10 24.10 14.05
N GLU A 257 -0.76 24.10 12.76
CA GLU A 257 -1.75 24.27 11.69
C GLU A 257 -2.68 23.06 11.60
N MET A 258 -2.16 21.85 11.78
CA MET A 258 -2.98 20.64 11.89
C MET A 258 -3.90 20.71 13.11
N VAL A 259 -3.39 21.07 14.28
CA VAL A 259 -4.15 21.26 15.54
C VAL A 259 -5.14 22.41 15.41
N SER A 260 -4.79 23.50 14.74
CA SER A 260 -5.68 24.64 14.48
C SER A 260 -6.82 24.21 13.57
N ALA A 261 -6.52 23.49 12.48
CA ALA A 261 -7.52 22.88 11.62
C ALA A 261 -8.42 21.89 12.37
N LEU A 262 -7.91 21.21 13.40
CA LEU A 262 -8.71 20.37 14.31
C LEU A 262 -9.56 21.22 15.27
N LYS A 263 -9.01 22.28 15.86
CA LYS A 263 -9.72 23.21 16.77
C LYS A 263 -10.89 23.89 16.08
N GLU A 264 -10.75 24.33 14.84
CA GLU A 264 -11.83 24.90 14.01
C GLU A 264 -13.02 23.94 13.81
N THR A 265 -12.86 22.64 14.07
CA THR A 265 -13.98 21.69 13.96
C THR A 265 -14.77 21.50 15.27
N ASN A 266 -14.55 22.34 16.29
CA ASN A 266 -15.05 22.13 17.66
C ASN A 266 -14.72 20.72 18.16
N PHE A 267 -13.52 20.23 17.79
CA PHE A 267 -13.11 18.87 18.06
C PHE A 267 -12.77 18.70 19.54
N ASN A 268 -13.58 17.90 20.23
CA ASN A 268 -13.28 17.49 21.60
C ASN A 268 -12.43 16.23 21.56
N PHE A 269 -11.13 16.34 21.87
CA PHE A 269 -10.21 15.20 21.99
C PHE A 269 -10.67 14.15 23.03
N ARG A 270 -11.59 14.50 23.94
CA ARG A 270 -12.19 13.60 24.92
C ARG A 270 -13.50 12.96 24.44
N ASN A 271 -14.06 13.38 23.30
CA ASN A 271 -15.27 12.79 22.72
C ASN A 271 -14.89 11.85 21.56
N PRO A 272 -14.92 10.51 21.75
CA PRO A 272 -14.43 9.53 20.78
C PRO A 272 -15.27 9.42 19.49
N LYS A 273 -16.34 10.22 19.34
CA LYS A 273 -17.25 10.16 18.19
C LYS A 273 -16.66 10.70 16.87
N GLY A 274 -15.46 11.27 16.89
CA GLY A 274 -14.77 11.78 15.71
C GLY A 274 -13.31 11.32 15.68
N ASN A 275 -12.84 10.83 14.53
CA ASN A 275 -11.41 10.63 14.33
C ASN A 275 -10.81 11.95 13.78
N PRO A 276 -9.92 12.63 14.53
CA PRO A 276 -9.39 13.93 14.14
C PRO A 276 -8.60 13.82 12.84
N PHE A 277 -7.87 12.72 12.71
CA PHE A 277 -7.03 12.46 11.59
C PHE A 277 -7.87 12.25 10.30
N ILE A 278 -8.93 11.44 10.36
CA ILE A 278 -9.86 11.25 9.22
C ILE A 278 -10.60 12.55 8.89
N THR A 279 -10.90 13.37 9.89
CA THR A 279 -11.49 14.69 9.70
C THR A 279 -10.54 15.65 8.98
N PHE A 280 -9.27 15.69 9.39
CA PHE A 280 -8.21 16.46 8.74
C PHE A 280 -8.08 16.05 7.26
N LEU A 281 -8.02 14.75 6.97
CA LEU A 281 -8.01 14.29 5.59
C LEU A 281 -9.30 14.59 4.83
N GLY A 282 -10.46 14.54 5.48
CA GLY A 282 -11.71 14.93 4.86
C GLY A 282 -11.68 16.39 4.41
N LYS A 283 -11.10 17.29 5.22
CA LYS A 283 -10.85 18.68 4.79
C LYS A 283 -9.88 18.73 3.61
N PHE A 284 -8.78 17.98 3.69
CA PHE A 284 -7.75 17.95 2.66
C PHE A 284 -8.27 17.43 1.32
N PHE A 285 -9.12 16.40 1.36
CA PHE A 285 -9.73 15.78 0.19
C PHE A 285 -11.13 16.30 -0.11
N LYS A 286 -11.57 17.40 0.48
CA LYS A 286 -12.93 17.94 0.30
C LYS A 286 -13.29 18.16 -1.17
N ALA A 287 -12.32 18.59 -1.98
CA ALA A 287 -12.53 18.75 -3.42
C ALA A 287 -12.88 17.43 -4.13
N CYS A 288 -12.39 16.29 -3.62
CA CYS A 288 -12.69 14.96 -4.14
C CYS A 288 -14.12 14.47 -3.79
N ASP A 289 -14.81 15.11 -2.85
CA ASP A 289 -16.19 14.75 -2.49
C ASP A 289 -17.21 15.21 -3.54
N ASP A 290 -16.85 16.19 -4.38
CA ASP A 290 -17.66 16.61 -5.52
C ASP A 290 -17.72 15.47 -6.56
N PRO A 291 -18.91 14.94 -6.91
CA PRO A 291 -19.05 13.87 -7.90
C PRO A 291 -18.41 14.18 -9.26
N ARG A 292 -18.30 15.46 -9.64
CA ARG A 292 -17.63 15.91 -10.89
C ARG A 292 -16.12 15.70 -10.84
N ASN A 293 -15.56 15.61 -9.64
CA ASN A 293 -14.13 15.40 -9.38
C ASN A 293 -13.75 13.93 -9.20
N GLN A 294 -14.73 13.03 -9.29
CA GLN A 294 -14.54 11.59 -9.15
C GLN A 294 -14.56 10.89 -10.51
N TYR A 295 -13.90 9.74 -10.60
CA TYR A 295 -14.08 8.84 -11.72
C TYR A 295 -15.47 8.23 -11.65
N PHE A 296 -16.33 8.58 -12.61
CA PHE A 296 -17.69 8.03 -12.72
C PHE A 296 -17.76 6.49 -12.60
N TYR A 297 -16.79 5.80 -13.22
CA TYR A 297 -16.76 4.33 -13.22
C TYR A 297 -16.22 3.68 -11.95
N SER A 298 -15.62 4.44 -11.03
CA SER A 298 -15.13 3.89 -9.76
C SER A 298 -16.26 3.35 -8.88
N LYS A 299 -17.45 3.97 -8.93
CA LYS A 299 -18.66 3.49 -8.24
C LYS A 299 -19.35 2.32 -8.95
N LYS A 300 -18.93 2.00 -10.19
CA LYS A 300 -19.56 0.97 -11.04
C LYS A 300 -18.85 -0.39 -11.01
N ILE A 301 -17.77 -0.53 -10.25
CA ILE A 301 -17.08 -1.80 -10.10
C ILE A 301 -18.02 -2.87 -9.50
N PRO A 302 -17.89 -4.15 -9.89
CA PRO A 302 -18.55 -5.27 -9.22
C PRO A 302 -18.24 -5.29 -7.72
N ASN A 303 -19.09 -5.94 -6.92
CA ASN A 303 -18.72 -6.20 -5.54
C ASN A 303 -17.47 -7.09 -5.51
N PRO A 304 -16.41 -6.72 -4.78
CA PRO A 304 -15.23 -7.54 -4.66
C PRO A 304 -15.59 -8.84 -3.94
N VAL A 305 -15.17 -9.97 -4.51
CA VAL A 305 -15.23 -11.26 -3.83
C VAL A 305 -13.94 -11.44 -3.05
N TYR A 306 -14.07 -11.79 -1.79
CA TYR A 306 -12.96 -11.98 -0.85
C TYR A 306 -12.94 -13.41 -0.34
N ILE A 307 -11.74 -13.96 -0.28
CA ILE A 307 -11.47 -15.28 0.28
C ILE A 307 -10.31 -15.12 1.26
N ASN A 308 -10.61 -15.32 2.54
CA ASN A 308 -9.62 -15.36 3.60
C ASN A 308 -9.08 -16.79 3.75
N TYR A 309 -7.76 -16.96 3.73
CA TYR A 309 -7.08 -18.23 3.96
C TYR A 309 -6.47 -18.34 5.37
N GLU A 310 -6.47 -17.28 6.18
CA GLU A 310 -5.92 -17.25 7.55
C GLU A 310 -6.93 -17.64 8.64
N THR A 311 -8.22 -17.33 8.49
CA THR A 311 -9.16 -17.24 9.63
C THR A 311 -9.65 -18.53 10.27
N LYS A 312 -9.12 -19.71 9.94
CA LYS A 312 -9.50 -20.95 10.65
C LYS A 312 -8.30 -21.78 11.08
N PRO A 313 -7.75 -21.52 12.30
CA PRO A 313 -6.73 -22.38 12.89
C PRO A 313 -7.23 -23.81 13.21
N TRP A 314 -8.55 -24.04 13.26
CA TRP A 314 -9.16 -25.33 13.65
C TRP A 314 -10.31 -25.80 12.75
N GLY A 315 -10.51 -25.16 11.59
CA GLY A 315 -11.42 -25.70 10.56
C GLY A 315 -10.66 -26.61 9.59
N PRO A 316 -11.35 -27.33 8.67
CA PRO A 316 -10.76 -28.07 7.54
C PRO A 316 -10.07 -27.16 6.49
N PHE A 317 -9.51 -26.03 6.93
CA PHE A 317 -8.94 -24.91 6.19
C PHE A 317 -7.44 -25.05 5.90
N ASN A 318 -6.93 -26.28 5.86
CA ASN A 318 -5.87 -26.58 4.90
C ASN A 318 -6.54 -26.83 3.55
N LYS A 319 -7.18 -25.80 2.94
CA LYS A 319 -7.32 -25.87 1.48
C LYS A 319 -5.89 -26.04 0.99
N PRO A 320 -5.57 -27.18 0.35
CA PRO A 320 -4.22 -27.44 -0.11
C PRO A 320 -3.81 -26.23 -0.95
N TRP A 321 -2.55 -25.79 -0.86
CA TRP A 321 -2.08 -24.65 -1.65
C TRP A 321 -2.39 -24.85 -3.15
N GLN A 322 -2.50 -26.11 -3.59
CA GLN A 322 -2.99 -26.54 -4.89
C GLN A 322 -4.37 -25.98 -5.23
N ALA A 323 -5.32 -25.95 -4.29
CA ALA A 323 -6.64 -25.37 -4.50
C ALA A 323 -6.58 -23.84 -4.70
N ARG A 324 -5.70 -23.15 -3.96
CA ARG A 324 -5.47 -21.70 -4.11
C ARG A 324 -4.83 -21.39 -5.46
N TYR A 325 -3.83 -22.19 -5.83
CA TYR A 325 -3.17 -22.14 -7.14
C TYR A 325 -4.17 -22.37 -8.28
N ASN A 326 -4.94 -23.46 -8.22
CA ASN A 326 -5.92 -23.83 -9.24
C ASN A 326 -6.98 -22.74 -9.41
N GLN A 327 -7.42 -22.15 -8.29
CA GLN A 327 -8.36 -21.04 -8.30
C GLN A 327 -7.82 -19.80 -9.05
N ILE A 328 -6.55 -19.42 -8.82
CA ILE A 328 -5.92 -18.32 -9.57
C ILE A 328 -5.82 -18.67 -11.06
N VAL A 329 -5.39 -19.89 -11.39
CA VAL A 329 -5.28 -20.35 -12.78
C VAL A 329 -6.62 -20.31 -13.49
N ASP A 330 -7.69 -20.74 -12.83
CA ASP A 330 -9.06 -20.69 -13.37
C ASP A 330 -9.51 -19.25 -13.64
N PHE A 331 -9.27 -18.33 -12.72
CA PHE A 331 -9.60 -16.92 -12.93
C PHE A 331 -8.86 -16.32 -14.11
N LEU A 332 -7.56 -16.60 -14.24
CA LEU A 332 -6.74 -16.09 -15.33
C LEU A 332 -7.07 -16.77 -16.67
N ASN A 333 -7.59 -18.00 -16.69
CA ASN A 333 -8.00 -18.69 -17.92
C ASN A 333 -9.31 -18.15 -18.51
N ASN A 334 -10.10 -17.38 -17.75
CA ASN A 334 -11.35 -16.81 -18.23
C ASN A 334 -11.11 -15.86 -19.43
N LYS A 335 -11.98 -15.90 -20.45
CA LYS A 335 -11.94 -15.01 -21.61
C LYS A 335 -11.93 -13.53 -21.22
N ASN A 336 -12.62 -13.17 -20.14
CA ASN A 336 -12.73 -11.82 -19.60
C ASN A 336 -11.96 -11.67 -18.28
N ALA A 337 -10.83 -12.38 -18.14
CA ALA A 337 -10.01 -12.39 -16.93
C ALA A 337 -9.74 -10.97 -16.41
N GLN A 338 -10.02 -10.80 -15.12
CA GLN A 338 -9.73 -9.58 -14.37
C GLN A 338 -8.50 -9.81 -13.49
N PRO A 339 -7.82 -8.74 -13.05
CA PRO A 339 -6.74 -8.85 -12.09
C PRO A 339 -7.20 -9.48 -10.79
N VAL A 340 -6.27 -10.18 -10.17
CA VAL A 340 -6.50 -10.85 -8.89
C VAL A 340 -5.64 -10.17 -7.85
N GLY A 341 -6.26 -9.50 -6.88
CA GLY A 341 -5.59 -9.00 -5.70
C GLY A 341 -5.24 -10.14 -4.76
N ILE A 342 -4.05 -10.11 -4.21
CA ILE A 342 -3.56 -11.08 -3.24
C ILE A 342 -2.93 -10.35 -2.06
N GLY A 343 -3.10 -10.92 -0.89
CA GLY A 343 -2.30 -10.60 0.29
C GLY A 343 -1.62 -11.87 0.76
N TYR A 344 -0.35 -11.74 1.12
CA TYR A 344 0.53 -12.88 1.30
C TYR A 344 1.75 -12.51 2.14
N CYS A 345 2.48 -13.55 2.54
CA CYS A 345 3.71 -13.39 3.29
C CYS A 345 4.86 -12.94 2.40
N ALA A 346 5.32 -11.72 2.61
CA ALA A 346 6.16 -11.03 1.65
C ALA A 346 7.60 -11.55 1.59
N ASN A 347 8.04 -12.30 2.60
CA ASN A 347 9.29 -13.05 2.59
C ASN A 347 9.40 -14.02 1.40
N VAL A 348 8.29 -14.45 0.78
CA VAL A 348 8.33 -15.24 -0.47
C VAL A 348 8.93 -14.46 -1.64
N ILE A 349 8.85 -13.13 -1.63
CA ILE A 349 9.41 -12.28 -2.68
C ILE A 349 10.92 -12.22 -2.54
N THR A 350 11.44 -12.04 -1.34
CA THR A 350 12.88 -11.92 -1.09
C THR A 350 13.58 -13.27 -0.92
N ASN A 351 12.85 -14.35 -0.67
CA ASN A 351 13.39 -15.70 -0.51
C ASN A 351 12.50 -16.74 -1.21
N LYS A 352 12.97 -17.28 -2.34
CA LYS A 352 12.28 -18.32 -3.14
C LYS A 352 11.91 -19.58 -2.35
N ASN A 353 12.67 -19.88 -1.31
CA ASN A 353 12.49 -21.05 -0.46
C ASN A 353 11.61 -20.77 0.76
N TYR A 354 11.14 -19.54 0.95
CA TYR A 354 10.27 -19.20 2.07
C TYR A 354 8.93 -19.96 1.99
N ARG A 355 8.52 -20.50 3.13
CA ARG A 355 7.26 -21.22 3.31
C ARG A 355 6.61 -20.71 4.60
N TYR A 356 5.50 -20.01 4.43
CA TYR A 356 4.71 -19.50 5.54
C TYR A 356 4.28 -20.65 6.45
N LYS A 357 4.45 -20.45 7.76
CA LYS A 357 3.93 -21.32 8.80
C LYS A 357 2.90 -20.52 9.59
N PRO A 358 1.70 -21.06 9.89
CA PRO A 358 0.61 -20.34 10.60
C PRO A 358 0.92 -19.76 12.00
N LYS A 359 2.17 -19.80 12.46
CA LYS A 359 2.66 -19.22 13.72
C LYS A 359 3.97 -18.44 13.55
N ASP A 360 4.38 -18.21 12.30
CA ASP A 360 5.58 -17.44 12.01
C ASP A 360 5.26 -15.94 12.08
N TYR A 361 5.49 -15.36 13.25
CA TYR A 361 5.36 -13.91 13.48
C TYR A 361 6.31 -13.07 12.61
N ARG A 362 7.27 -13.69 11.93
CA ARG A 362 8.17 -13.01 10.98
C ARG A 362 7.53 -12.74 9.62
N CYS A 363 6.26 -13.10 9.47
CA CYS A 363 5.55 -12.85 8.24
C CYS A 363 5.23 -11.36 8.06
N GLU A 364 5.99 -10.71 7.18
CA GLU A 364 5.68 -9.35 6.76
C GLU A 364 4.50 -9.41 5.79
N ARG A 365 3.31 -8.94 6.21
CA ARG A 365 2.11 -8.94 5.35
C ARG A 365 2.29 -7.96 4.20
N HIS A 366 1.99 -8.41 2.99
CA HIS A 366 2.04 -7.56 1.80
C HIS A 366 0.94 -7.88 0.82
N ALA A 367 0.57 -6.91 0.00
CA ALA A 367 -0.46 -7.03 -1.01
C ALA A 367 0.09 -6.71 -2.41
N SER A 368 -0.31 -7.52 -3.38
CA SER A 368 0.06 -7.36 -4.79
C SER A 368 -1.11 -7.71 -5.69
N VAL A 369 -0.98 -7.35 -6.97
CA VAL A 369 -1.92 -7.78 -8.00
C VAL A 369 -1.26 -8.80 -8.93
N ILE A 370 -1.96 -9.88 -9.22
CA ILE A 370 -1.62 -10.84 -10.26
C ILE A 370 -2.26 -10.38 -11.56
N LEU A 371 -1.43 -10.16 -12.58
CA LEU A 371 -1.82 -9.67 -13.91
C LEU A 371 -1.53 -10.67 -15.02
N GLY A 372 -1.13 -11.89 -14.70
CA GLY A 372 -0.86 -12.88 -15.73
C GLY A 372 -0.30 -14.17 -15.20
N LYS A 373 -0.21 -15.14 -16.09
CA LYS A 373 0.46 -16.41 -15.87
C LYS A 373 1.21 -16.87 -17.12
N ARG A 374 2.28 -17.62 -16.95
CA ARG A 374 2.99 -18.30 -18.04
C ARG A 374 3.54 -19.64 -17.56
N LYS A 375 3.81 -20.54 -18.50
CA LYS A 375 4.55 -21.78 -18.24
C LYS A 375 6.00 -21.58 -18.66
N ARG A 376 6.94 -21.91 -17.77
CA ARG A 376 8.40 -21.86 -18.04
C ARG A 376 9.08 -23.02 -17.33
N ASN A 377 9.87 -23.80 -18.07
CA ASN A 377 10.59 -24.97 -17.55
C ASN A 377 9.67 -25.93 -16.76
N GLY A 378 8.50 -26.21 -17.31
CA GLY A 378 7.48 -27.07 -16.68
C GLY A 378 6.72 -26.45 -15.51
N LYS A 379 7.13 -25.28 -15.01
CA LYS A 379 6.50 -24.59 -13.87
C LYS A 379 5.58 -23.47 -14.34
N CYS A 380 4.53 -23.21 -13.58
CA CYS A 380 3.69 -22.03 -13.78
C CYS A 380 4.24 -20.86 -12.98
N GLU A 381 4.29 -19.70 -13.59
CA GLU A 381 4.70 -18.45 -12.96
C GLU A 381 3.56 -17.44 -13.07
N PHE A 382 3.34 -16.68 -12.00
CA PHE A 382 2.40 -15.56 -11.96
C PHE A 382 3.14 -14.24 -12.11
N PHE A 383 2.55 -13.31 -12.87
CA PHE A 383 3.09 -11.96 -13.03
C PHE A 383 2.53 -11.03 -11.95
N LEU A 384 3.38 -10.65 -11.00
CA LEU A 384 3.02 -9.81 -9.86
C LEU A 384 3.43 -8.36 -10.09
N ARG A 385 2.60 -7.44 -9.58
CA ARG A 385 2.93 -6.02 -9.44
C ARG A 385 2.67 -5.54 -8.02
N ASN A 386 3.25 -4.38 -7.72
CA ASN A 386 3.29 -3.80 -6.38
C ASN A 386 4.11 -4.70 -5.42
N THR A 387 5.40 -4.90 -5.70
CA THR A 387 6.32 -5.78 -4.93
C THR A 387 7.47 -4.98 -4.29
N TRP A 388 7.17 -3.77 -3.78
CA TRP A 388 8.13 -2.78 -3.24
C TRP A 388 9.05 -2.12 -4.26
N GLY A 389 8.42 -1.41 -5.19
CA GLY A 389 9.09 -0.46 -6.06
C GLY A 389 9.36 -0.95 -7.47
N ASN A 390 10.19 -0.19 -8.17
CA ASN A 390 10.42 -0.30 -9.61
C ASN A 390 11.85 -0.74 -9.98
N THR A 391 12.66 -1.16 -9.00
CA THR A 391 14.05 -1.59 -9.24
C THR A 391 14.17 -3.11 -9.28
N CYS A 392 14.74 -3.67 -10.35
CA CYS A 392 14.89 -5.13 -10.52
C CYS A 392 15.95 -5.78 -9.60
N ASP A 393 16.74 -4.99 -8.87
CA ASP A 393 18.05 -5.45 -8.36
C ASP A 393 18.00 -6.22 -7.04
N LYS A 394 16.84 -6.25 -6.37
CA LYS A 394 16.73 -6.72 -4.97
C LYS A 394 15.93 -8.00 -4.79
N ILE A 395 15.40 -8.56 -5.87
CA ILE A 395 14.40 -9.63 -5.80
C ILE A 395 14.89 -10.81 -6.64
N PRO A 396 14.97 -12.04 -6.08
CA PRO A 396 15.51 -13.21 -6.78
C PRO A 396 14.62 -13.70 -7.94
N TRP A 397 13.38 -13.20 -8.06
CA TRP A 397 12.44 -13.52 -9.12
C TRP A 397 12.79 -12.79 -10.43
N GLU A 398 12.37 -13.34 -11.58
CA GLU A 398 12.61 -12.65 -12.85
C GLU A 398 11.82 -11.35 -12.89
N CYS A 399 12.55 -10.24 -12.96
CA CYS A 399 11.97 -8.93 -13.22
C CYS A 399 11.60 -8.82 -14.70
N SER A 400 10.37 -8.43 -14.99
CA SER A 400 9.98 -8.06 -16.35
C SER A 400 10.34 -6.60 -16.58
N SER A 401 11.45 -6.31 -17.25
CA SER A 401 11.79 -4.96 -17.70
C SER A 401 11.36 -4.74 -19.15
N ASN A 402 11.15 -3.49 -19.53
CA ASN A 402 10.98 -3.09 -20.94
C ASN A 402 12.28 -2.38 -21.34
N PRO A 403 12.91 -2.72 -22.48
CA PRO A 403 14.10 -2.00 -22.94
C PRO A 403 13.90 -0.48 -23.04
N LYS A 404 12.66 -0.02 -23.27
CA LYS A 404 12.29 1.40 -23.33
C LYS A 404 12.10 2.04 -21.94
N TYR A 405 11.85 1.24 -20.91
CA TYR A 405 11.65 1.69 -19.54
C TYR A 405 12.41 0.75 -18.61
N PRO A 406 13.67 1.08 -18.25
CA PRO A 406 14.52 0.19 -17.45
C PRO A 406 13.94 -0.09 -16.05
N GLN A 407 12.93 0.68 -15.63
CA GLN A 407 12.14 0.40 -14.45
C GLN A 407 11.40 -0.94 -14.58
N GLY A 408 11.59 -1.82 -13.61
CA GLY A 408 10.94 -3.12 -13.53
C GLY A 408 9.42 -2.99 -13.49
N HIS A 409 8.73 -3.68 -14.39
CA HIS A 409 7.27 -3.65 -14.53
C HIS A 409 6.53 -4.62 -13.60
N GLY A 410 7.25 -5.41 -12.83
CA GLY A 410 6.72 -6.52 -12.04
C GLY A 410 7.62 -7.74 -12.13
N TYR A 411 7.24 -8.81 -11.44
CA TYR A 411 8.04 -10.02 -11.30
C TYR A 411 7.26 -11.27 -11.67
N TRP A 412 7.93 -12.20 -12.33
CA TRP A 412 7.43 -13.56 -12.55
C TRP A 412 7.82 -14.42 -11.35
N VAL A 413 6.82 -14.76 -10.54
CA VAL A 413 6.97 -15.53 -9.31
C VAL A 413 6.44 -16.94 -9.52
N ASP A 414 7.14 -17.96 -9.01
CA ASP A 414 6.68 -19.34 -9.05
C ASP A 414 5.29 -19.47 -8.39
N GLY A 415 4.33 -20.02 -9.14
CA GLY A 415 2.93 -20.03 -8.74
C GLY A 415 2.65 -20.91 -7.53
N GLU A 416 3.41 -22.00 -7.37
CA GLU A 416 3.33 -22.85 -6.18
C GLU A 416 3.89 -22.13 -4.95
N ALA A 417 5.08 -21.54 -5.07
CA ALA A 417 5.71 -20.80 -3.98
C ALA A 417 4.79 -19.67 -3.50
N LEU A 418 4.18 -18.92 -4.42
CA LEU A 418 3.23 -17.88 -4.06
C LEU A 418 1.98 -18.47 -3.39
N ALA A 419 1.33 -19.48 -3.98
CA ALA A 419 0.10 -20.06 -3.46
C ALA A 419 0.23 -20.61 -2.04
N ARG A 420 1.41 -21.16 -1.70
CA ARG A 420 1.75 -21.63 -0.34
C ARG A 420 1.83 -20.51 0.69
N ASN A 421 2.08 -19.28 0.25
CA ASN A 421 2.26 -18.10 1.11
C ASN A 421 1.07 -17.13 1.08
N LEU A 422 -0.01 -17.45 0.34
CA LEU A 422 -1.22 -16.62 0.26
C LEU A 422 -2.00 -16.62 1.59
N GLN A 423 -2.48 -15.44 1.96
CA GLN A 423 -3.31 -15.15 3.13
C GLN A 423 -4.71 -14.68 2.71
N GLU A 424 -4.81 -13.93 1.62
CA GLU A 424 -6.08 -13.48 1.05
C GLU A 424 -6.07 -13.54 -0.48
N LEU A 425 -7.26 -13.68 -1.06
CA LEU A 425 -7.53 -13.56 -2.49
C LEU A 425 -8.73 -12.63 -2.69
N VAL A 426 -8.58 -11.63 -3.56
CA VAL A 426 -9.62 -10.66 -3.92
C VAL A 426 -9.75 -10.57 -5.43
N TYR A 427 -10.97 -10.62 -5.94
CA TYR A 427 -11.22 -10.45 -7.37
C TYR A 427 -12.56 -9.76 -7.64
N LEU A 428 -12.66 -9.11 -8.80
CA LEU A 428 -13.90 -8.52 -9.30
C LEU A 428 -14.56 -9.54 -10.24
N ARG A 429 -15.80 -9.94 -9.97
CA ARG A 429 -16.52 -10.88 -10.86
C ARG A 429 -16.64 -10.27 -12.27
N PRO A 430 -16.28 -11.01 -13.33
CA PRO A 430 -16.63 -10.62 -14.70
C PRO A 430 -18.15 -10.44 -14.79
N ARG A 431 -18.60 -9.45 -15.57
CA ARG A 431 -20.01 -9.31 -15.93
C ARG A 431 -20.43 -10.36 -16.94
#